data_AF-W9NYF2-F1
#
_entry.id   AF-W9NYF2-F1
#
_cell.length_a   1.000
_cell.length_b   1.000
_cell.length_c   1.000
_cell.angle_alpha   90.00
_cell.angle_beta   90.00
_cell.angle_gamma   90.00
#
_symmetry.space_group_name_H-M   'P 1'
#
loop_
_entity.id
_entity.type
_entity.pdbx_description
1 polymer ?
#
loop_
_entity_poly.entity_id
_entity_poly.type
_entity_poly.pdbx_seq_one_letter_code
_entity_poly.pdbx_strand_id
1 'polypeptide(L)'
;MATKANVPKAPSKTIEEFLHRHPQVRTGTAAKAELDHLHEHGDTFCVINKLYDNAILHKDYDPDSLKLIFAFAYVNDEQAMANYAEDAGEDDSVLCDCEVGREEGPDHHLHEFVRATEPDCEVHKGEELDPGCKDCWPVYCGSNCRGVEGFE
;
A
#
# COMPACT_ATOMS: atom_id res chain seq x y z
N MET A 1 -1.11 -32.26 0.37
CA MET A 1 -0.97 -30.84 0.72
C MET A 1 -0.96 -30.06 -0.57
N ALA A 2 -1.81 -29.03 -0.67
CA ALA A 2 -2.09 -28.32 -1.90
C ALA A 2 -0.81 -27.74 -2.53
N THR A 3 -0.62 -28.03 -3.82
CA THR A 3 0.37 -27.39 -4.68
C THR A 3 0.14 -25.89 -4.65
N LYS A 4 1.05 -25.13 -4.02
CA LYS A 4 1.19 -23.69 -4.26
C LYS A 4 1.47 -23.53 -5.75
N ALA A 5 0.44 -23.23 -6.52
CA ALA A 5 0.60 -22.91 -7.92
C ALA A 5 1.36 -21.57 -7.98
N ASN A 6 2.66 -21.64 -8.25
CA ASN A 6 3.41 -20.55 -8.87
C ASN A 6 2.76 -20.32 -10.23
N VAL A 7 1.69 -19.54 -10.27
CA VAL A 7 1.25 -18.91 -11.50
C VAL A 7 1.69 -17.46 -11.37
N PRO A 8 2.77 -17.05 -12.03
CA PRO A 8 2.87 -15.66 -12.42
C PRO A 8 1.71 -15.44 -13.38
N LYS A 9 0.55 -15.04 -12.85
CA LYS A 9 -0.50 -14.48 -13.69
C LYS A 9 0.03 -13.12 -14.08
N ALA A 10 0.16 -12.87 -15.38
CA ALA A 10 0.51 -11.55 -15.89
C ALA A 10 -0.24 -10.46 -15.11
N PRO A 11 0.40 -9.31 -14.81
CA PRO A 11 -0.18 -8.24 -13.99
C PRO A 11 -1.57 -7.88 -14.52
N SER A 12 -2.48 -7.55 -13.62
CA SER A 12 -3.80 -7.04 -14.00
C SER A 12 -3.60 -5.78 -14.83
N LYS A 13 -4.29 -5.70 -15.96
CA LYS A 13 -4.15 -4.57 -16.89
C LYS A 13 -5.22 -3.52 -16.69
N THR A 14 -6.30 -3.88 -16.02
CA THR A 14 -7.42 -2.99 -15.71
C THR A 14 -7.89 -3.19 -14.28
N ILE A 15 -8.64 -2.22 -13.77
CA ILE A 15 -9.23 -2.29 -12.44
C ILE A 15 -10.22 -3.46 -12.30
N GLU A 16 -10.95 -3.81 -13.37
CA GLU A 16 -11.87 -4.96 -13.36
C GLU A 16 -11.13 -6.29 -13.21
N GLU A 17 -10.00 -6.46 -13.92
CA GLU A 17 -9.16 -7.65 -13.78
C GLU A 17 -8.57 -7.76 -12.36
N PHE A 18 -8.12 -6.62 -11.81
CA PHE A 18 -7.60 -6.55 -10.45
C PHE A 18 -8.67 -6.94 -9.41
N LEU A 19 -9.84 -6.32 -9.45
CA LEU A 19 -10.94 -6.62 -8.52
C LEU A 19 -11.44 -8.07 -8.65
N HIS A 20 -11.43 -8.63 -9.86
CA HIS A 20 -11.78 -10.03 -10.07
C HIS A 20 -10.77 -10.98 -9.40
N ARG A 21 -9.48 -10.62 -9.41
CA ARG A 21 -8.42 -11.43 -8.78
C ARG A 21 -8.32 -11.23 -7.27
N HIS A 22 -8.72 -10.06 -6.78
CA HIS A 22 -8.61 -9.65 -5.38
C HIS A 22 -9.99 -9.36 -4.77
N PRO A 23 -10.85 -10.39 -4.56
CA PRO A 23 -12.20 -10.22 -4.05
C PRO A 23 -12.26 -9.66 -2.62
N GLN A 24 -11.13 -9.61 -1.91
CA GLN A 24 -11.00 -8.94 -0.62
C GLN A 24 -11.01 -7.41 -0.74
N VAL A 25 -10.71 -6.85 -1.92
CA VAL A 25 -10.78 -5.40 -2.18
C VAL A 25 -12.22 -5.03 -2.44
N ARG A 26 -12.77 -4.17 -1.59
CA ARG A 26 -14.17 -3.78 -1.64
C ARG A 26 -14.35 -2.48 -2.43
N THR A 27 -15.56 -2.29 -2.95
CA THR A 27 -15.96 -1.08 -3.69
C THR A 27 -17.41 -0.71 -3.37
N GLY A 28 -17.82 0.51 -3.70
CA GLY A 28 -19.20 0.97 -3.62
C GLY A 28 -19.61 1.53 -2.25
N THR A 29 -20.83 2.05 -2.16
CA THR A 29 -21.29 2.90 -1.04
C THR A 29 -21.27 2.21 0.32
N ALA A 30 -21.64 0.93 0.40
CA ALA A 30 -21.65 0.20 1.67
C ALA A 30 -20.24 0.04 2.24
N ALA A 31 -19.29 -0.39 1.40
CA ALA A 31 -17.90 -0.53 1.81
C ALA A 31 -17.23 0.82 2.10
N LYS A 32 -17.64 1.88 1.40
CA LYS A 32 -17.19 3.25 1.72
C LYS A 32 -17.68 3.70 3.10
N ALA A 33 -18.92 3.40 3.47
CA ALA A 33 -19.43 3.71 4.81
C ALA A 33 -18.70 2.92 5.91
N GLU A 34 -18.29 1.68 5.63
CA GLU A 34 -17.42 0.90 6.55
C GLU A 34 -16.04 1.53 6.69
N LEU A 35 -15.44 1.98 5.59
CA LEU A 35 -14.16 2.71 5.60
C LEU A 35 -14.28 4.01 6.42
N ASP A 36 -15.33 4.78 6.21
CA ASP A 36 -15.56 6.03 6.94
C ASP A 36 -15.73 5.79 8.44
N HIS A 37 -16.50 4.76 8.82
CA HIS A 37 -16.63 4.36 10.21
C HIS A 37 -15.29 3.88 10.79
N LEU A 38 -14.46 3.19 10.01
CA LEU A 38 -13.13 2.78 10.43
C LEU A 38 -12.23 4.00 10.69
N HIS A 39 -12.28 5.04 9.87
CA HIS A 39 -11.50 6.27 10.08
C HIS A 39 -12.03 7.15 11.20
N GLU A 40 -13.33 7.14 11.45
CA GLU A 40 -13.93 7.91 12.56
C GLU A 40 -13.71 7.27 13.93
N HIS A 41 -13.54 5.94 13.99
CA HIS A 41 -13.60 5.20 15.25
C HIS A 41 -12.49 4.17 15.48
N GLY A 42 -11.78 3.76 14.42
CA GLY A 42 -10.68 2.81 14.49
C GLY A 42 -9.36 3.50 14.76
N ASP A 43 -8.46 2.77 15.43
CA ASP A 43 -7.05 3.13 15.51
C ASP A 43 -6.31 2.36 14.41
N THR A 44 -6.06 3.03 13.29
CA THR A 44 -5.52 2.43 12.07
C THR A 44 -4.60 3.42 11.39
N PHE A 45 -3.67 2.91 10.59
CA PHE A 45 -2.94 3.74 9.63
C PHE A 45 -3.22 3.25 8.22
N CYS A 46 -3.22 4.18 7.27
CA CYS A 46 -3.53 3.88 5.88
C CYS A 46 -2.32 4.03 4.96
N VAL A 47 -2.31 3.20 3.92
CA VAL A 47 -1.43 3.35 2.76
C VAL A 47 -2.30 3.46 1.52
N ILE A 48 -2.13 4.56 0.78
CA ILE A 48 -2.90 4.87 -0.42
C ILE A 48 -1.97 4.79 -1.62
N ASN A 49 -2.40 4.10 -2.68
CA ASN A 49 -1.65 4.05 -3.94
C ASN A 49 -2.59 4.26 -5.12
N LYS A 50 -2.13 5.01 -6.13
CA LYS A 50 -2.77 5.01 -7.45
C LYS A 50 -2.43 3.70 -8.18
N LEU A 51 -3.45 2.88 -8.47
CA LEU A 51 -3.27 1.62 -9.22
C LEU A 51 -3.32 1.85 -10.73
N TYR A 52 -4.27 2.67 -11.18
CA TYR A 52 -4.56 2.97 -12.58
C TYR A 52 -4.98 4.43 -12.71
N ASP A 53 -5.12 4.92 -13.95
CA ASP A 53 -5.55 6.31 -14.19
C ASP A 53 -6.92 6.67 -13.63
N ASN A 54 -7.76 5.66 -13.38
CA ASN A 54 -9.09 5.84 -12.84
C ASN A 54 -9.31 5.11 -11.51
N ALA A 55 -8.25 4.67 -10.83
CA ALA A 55 -8.40 3.88 -9.61
C ALA A 55 -7.33 4.13 -8.55
N ILE A 56 -7.80 4.41 -7.33
CA ILE A 56 -7.00 4.54 -6.12
C ILE A 56 -7.31 3.35 -5.20
N LEU A 57 -6.27 2.70 -4.68
CA LEU A 57 -6.36 1.68 -3.65
C LEU A 57 -6.03 2.27 -2.30
N HIS A 58 -7.00 2.21 -1.40
CA HIS A 58 -6.89 2.54 0.00
C HIS A 58 -6.74 1.25 0.82
N LYS A 59 -5.74 1.18 1.70
CA LYS A 59 -5.48 0.03 2.55
C LYS A 59 -5.29 0.50 3.98
N ASP A 60 -6.09 -0.02 4.90
CA ASP A 60 -5.95 0.23 6.32
C ASP A 60 -5.31 -0.97 7.00
N TYR A 61 -4.40 -0.67 7.91
CA TYR A 61 -3.66 -1.65 8.68
C TYR A 61 -3.85 -1.41 10.17
N ASP A 62 -3.87 -2.51 10.91
CA ASP A 62 -3.80 -2.50 12.36
C ASP A 62 -2.41 -2.02 12.81
N PRO A 63 -2.29 -0.98 13.67
CA PRO A 63 -1.03 -0.37 14.02
C PRO A 63 -0.11 -1.29 14.84
N ASP A 64 -0.68 -2.21 15.62
CA ASP A 64 0.07 -3.12 16.48
C ASP A 64 0.62 -4.32 15.70
N SER A 65 -0.24 -4.97 14.90
CA SER A 65 0.11 -6.20 14.17
C SER A 65 0.60 -5.96 12.75
N LEU A 66 0.44 -4.74 12.24
CA LEU A 66 0.77 -4.31 10.87
C LEU A 66 0.05 -5.11 9.78
N LYS A 67 -1.04 -5.80 10.13
CA LYS A 67 -1.84 -6.61 9.20
C LYS A 67 -2.89 -5.78 8.52
N LEU A 68 -3.14 -6.09 7.25
CA LEU A 68 -4.23 -5.50 6.47
C LEU A 68 -5.57 -5.86 7.13
N ILE A 69 -6.34 -4.85 7.48
CA ILE A 69 -7.68 -5.00 8.07
C ILE A 69 -8.77 -4.64 7.06
N PHE A 70 -8.49 -3.69 6.17
CA PHE A 70 -9.45 -3.24 5.16
C PHE A 70 -8.75 -2.81 3.88
N ALA A 71 -9.35 -3.11 2.73
CA ALA A 71 -8.88 -2.66 1.43
C ALA A 71 -10.07 -2.20 0.60
N PHE A 72 -9.99 -0.97 0.08
CA PHE A 72 -11.05 -0.33 -0.68
C PHE A 72 -10.48 0.29 -1.96
N ALA A 73 -11.15 0.06 -3.09
CA ALA A 73 -10.81 0.73 -4.33
C ALA A 73 -11.85 1.82 -4.67
N TYR A 74 -11.36 3.05 -4.80
CA TYR A 74 -12.09 4.12 -5.46
C TYR A 74 -11.95 3.92 -6.97
N VAL A 75 -13.05 3.76 -7.69
CA VAL A 75 -13.05 3.49 -9.14
C VAL A 75 -13.87 4.55 -9.85
N ASN A 76 -13.24 5.25 -10.81
CA ASN A 76 -13.79 6.42 -11.50
C ASN A 76 -14.26 7.52 -10.52
N ASP A 77 -13.57 7.68 -9.38
CA ASP A 77 -13.86 8.70 -8.39
C ASP A 77 -12.92 9.90 -8.58
N GLU A 78 -13.41 10.94 -9.24
CA GLU A 78 -12.61 12.13 -9.56
C GLU A 78 -12.11 12.86 -8.32
N GLN A 79 -12.88 12.84 -7.22
CA GLN A 79 -12.49 13.51 -5.98
C GLN A 79 -11.35 12.74 -5.31
N ALA A 80 -11.41 11.41 -5.25
CA ALA A 80 -10.33 10.59 -4.70
C ALA A 80 -9.03 10.76 -5.51
N MET A 81 -9.14 10.88 -6.84
CA MET A 81 -7.99 11.14 -7.71
C MET A 81 -7.37 12.52 -7.45
N ALA A 82 -8.22 13.55 -7.27
CA ALA A 82 -7.76 14.91 -6.96
C ALA A 82 -7.07 14.97 -5.60
N ASN A 83 -7.68 14.38 -4.56
CA ASN A 83 -7.09 14.32 -3.22
C ASN A 83 -5.73 13.60 -3.25
N TYR A 84 -5.65 12.46 -3.93
CA TYR A 84 -4.37 11.74 -4.09
C TYR A 84 -3.31 12.64 -4.73
N ALA A 85 -3.64 13.36 -5.80
CA ALA A 85 -2.69 14.23 -6.49
C ALA A 85 -2.22 15.42 -5.64
N GLU A 86 -3.06 15.94 -4.74
CA GLU A 86 -2.70 16.99 -3.79
C GLU A 86 -1.76 16.46 -2.70
N ASP A 87 -2.04 15.26 -2.17
CA ASP A 87 -1.28 14.65 -1.07
C ASP A 87 0.07 14.05 -1.52
N ALA A 88 0.12 13.50 -2.73
CA ALA A 88 1.27 12.87 -3.35
C ALA A 88 2.48 13.84 -3.54
N GLY A 89 2.22 15.11 -3.83
CA GLY A 89 3.26 16.08 -4.19
C GLY A 89 3.91 15.83 -5.57
N GLU A 90 4.92 16.64 -5.93
CA GLU A 90 5.57 16.60 -7.27
C GLU A 90 6.47 15.37 -7.50
N ASP A 91 6.85 14.62 -6.46
CA ASP A 91 7.86 13.56 -6.51
C ASP A 91 7.28 12.14 -6.34
N ASP A 92 5.96 11.99 -6.48
CA ASP A 92 5.23 10.76 -6.19
C ASP A 92 5.31 9.72 -7.31
N SER A 93 6.53 9.39 -7.69
CA SER A 93 6.84 8.06 -8.19
C SER A 93 6.81 7.04 -7.05
N VAL A 94 5.76 7.01 -6.21
CA VAL A 94 5.50 5.92 -5.23
C VAL A 94 4.93 4.70 -5.97
N LEU A 95 5.56 4.38 -7.10
CA LEU A 95 5.57 3.04 -7.64
C LEU A 95 6.56 2.28 -6.78
N CYS A 96 6.14 1.15 -6.22
CA CYS A 96 7.08 0.23 -5.61
C CYS A 96 8.10 -0.18 -6.69
N ASP A 97 9.34 0.29 -6.57
CA ASP A 97 10.40 0.09 -7.55
C ASP A 97 11.19 -1.20 -7.29
N CYS A 98 10.70 -2.06 -6.38
CA CYS A 98 11.29 -3.36 -6.20
C CYS A 98 11.14 -4.21 -7.48
N GLU A 99 12.08 -5.12 -7.70
CA GLU A 99 12.12 -5.95 -8.91
C GLU A 99 10.81 -6.71 -9.14
N VAL A 100 10.22 -7.22 -8.06
CA VAL A 100 8.93 -7.92 -8.10
C VAL A 100 7.78 -6.98 -8.45
N GLY A 101 7.77 -5.76 -7.91
CA GLY A 101 6.75 -4.76 -8.21
C GLY A 101 6.72 -4.37 -9.69
N ARG A 102 7.89 -4.31 -10.34
CA ARG A 102 7.96 -4.09 -11.79
C ARG A 102 7.34 -5.22 -12.61
N GLU A 103 7.39 -6.46 -12.13
CA GLU A 103 6.83 -7.63 -12.82
C GLU A 103 5.34 -7.83 -12.52
N GLU A 104 4.93 -7.67 -11.26
CA GLU A 104 3.57 -7.88 -10.77
C GLU A 104 2.65 -6.66 -10.96
N GLY A 105 3.22 -5.48 -11.23
CA GLY A 105 2.47 -4.27 -11.54
C GLY A 105 1.49 -3.88 -10.43
N PRO A 106 0.28 -3.40 -10.77
CA PRO A 106 -0.72 -2.95 -9.78
C PRO A 106 -1.10 -4.00 -8.72
N ASP A 107 -1.07 -5.30 -9.06
CA ASP A 107 -1.32 -6.39 -8.12
C ASP A 107 -0.34 -6.39 -6.94
N HIS A 108 0.87 -5.85 -7.16
CA HIS A 108 1.91 -5.79 -6.14
C HIS A 108 1.52 -4.89 -4.96
N HIS A 109 0.68 -3.88 -5.18
CA HIS A 109 0.34 -2.91 -4.13
C HIS A 109 -0.59 -3.47 -3.06
N LEU A 110 -1.13 -4.69 -3.20
CA LEU A 110 -1.98 -5.30 -2.19
C LEU A 110 -1.17 -6.19 -1.23
N HIS A 111 -0.79 -5.62 -0.08
CA HIS A 111 0.02 -6.30 0.93
C HIS A 111 -0.86 -6.88 2.03
N GLU A 112 -0.60 -8.12 2.47
CA GLU A 112 -1.33 -8.74 3.59
C GLU A 112 -0.87 -8.17 4.94
N PHE A 113 0.37 -7.70 5.01
CA PHE A 113 0.93 -6.96 6.12
C PHE A 113 2.03 -6.03 5.60
N VAL A 114 2.35 -5.02 6.38
CA VAL A 114 3.56 -4.21 6.19
C VAL A 114 4.57 -4.54 7.27
N ARG A 115 5.84 -4.34 6.97
CA ARG A 115 6.94 -4.41 7.93
C ARG A 115 7.60 -3.04 7.95
N ALA A 116 8.09 -2.63 9.11
CA ALA A 116 8.90 -1.42 9.26
C ALA A 116 10.33 -1.84 9.61
N THR A 117 11.34 -1.25 8.96
CA THR A 117 12.71 -1.30 9.51
C THR A 117 12.82 -0.42 10.74
N GLU A 118 13.69 -0.80 11.67
CA GLU A 118 14.19 0.17 12.62
C GLU A 118 15.01 1.24 11.87
N PRO A 119 14.82 2.54 12.15
CA PRO A 119 15.69 3.57 11.60
C PRO A 119 17.12 3.36 12.10
N ASP A 120 18.09 3.35 11.19
CA ASP A 120 19.52 3.19 11.51
C ASP A 120 20.31 4.43 11.07
N CYS A 121 19.84 5.61 11.52
CA CYS A 121 20.55 6.85 11.27
C CYS A 121 21.79 6.97 12.15
N GLU A 122 22.96 6.72 11.57
CA GLU A 122 24.24 6.93 12.27
C GLU A 122 24.57 8.43 12.49
N VAL A 123 23.91 9.33 11.77
CA VAL A 123 24.16 10.78 11.84
C VAL A 123 23.41 11.44 13.00
N HIS A 124 22.14 11.09 13.23
CA HIS A 124 21.26 11.73 14.22
C HIS A 124 20.94 10.81 15.41
N LYS A 125 21.82 9.84 15.69
CA LYS A 125 21.64 8.83 16.74
C LYS A 125 21.58 9.46 18.12
N GLY A 126 20.42 9.40 18.77
CA GLY A 126 20.19 9.97 20.11
C GLY A 126 19.82 11.46 20.13
N GLU A 127 19.59 12.06 18.96
CA GLU A 127 19.04 13.40 18.79
C GLU A 127 17.57 13.35 18.32
N GLU A 128 16.95 14.52 18.13
CA GLU A 128 15.63 14.62 17.49
C GLU A 128 15.73 14.17 16.02
N LEU A 129 14.75 13.40 15.54
CA LEU A 129 14.74 12.89 14.17
C LEU A 129 14.70 14.05 13.16
N ASP A 130 15.60 14.03 12.17
CA ASP A 130 15.61 15.03 11.10
C ASP A 130 14.58 14.65 10.01
N PRO A 131 13.56 15.49 9.74
CA PRO A 131 12.61 15.28 8.65
C PRO A 131 13.23 15.14 7.26
N GLY A 132 14.41 15.72 7.04
CA GLY A 132 15.14 15.63 5.77
C GLY A 132 16.06 14.42 5.65
N CYS A 133 16.27 13.65 6.72
CA CYS A 133 17.19 12.51 6.72
C CYS A 133 16.43 11.19 6.53
N LYS A 134 16.53 10.58 5.35
CA LYS A 134 15.85 9.31 5.03
C LYS A 134 16.15 8.17 6.03
N ASP A 135 17.36 8.15 6.60
CA ASP A 135 17.80 7.08 7.50
C ASP A 135 17.23 7.29 8.93
N CYS A 136 16.67 8.47 9.24
CA CYS A 136 15.95 8.75 10.48
C CYS A 136 14.53 8.16 10.49
N TRP A 137 14.01 7.72 9.35
CA TRP A 137 12.64 7.24 9.22
C TRP A 137 12.60 5.74 8.95
N PRO A 138 11.60 5.04 9.51
CA PRO A 138 11.42 3.62 9.21
C PRO A 138 11.04 3.45 7.74
N VAL A 139 11.64 2.45 7.09
CA VAL A 139 11.25 2.05 5.74
C VAL A 139 10.13 1.04 5.88
N TYR A 140 8.97 1.34 5.28
CA TYR A 140 7.84 0.41 5.25
C TYR A 140 7.92 -0.46 3.99
N CYS A 141 7.78 -1.77 4.17
CA CYS A 141 7.81 -2.75 3.09
C CYS A 141 6.59 -3.67 3.16
N GLY A 142 5.90 -3.83 2.04
CA GLY A 142 4.79 -4.76 1.92
C GLY A 142 5.23 -6.22 1.96
N SER A 143 4.35 -7.12 2.40
CA SER A 143 4.59 -8.56 2.53
C SER A 143 5.08 -9.28 1.27
N ASN A 144 4.81 -8.73 0.09
CA ASN A 144 5.21 -9.26 -1.22
C ASN A 144 6.39 -8.52 -1.84
N CYS A 145 6.88 -7.42 -1.25
CA CYS A 145 8.11 -6.77 -1.66
C CYS A 145 9.28 -7.74 -1.40
N ARG A 146 10.08 -8.04 -2.43
CA ARG A 146 11.31 -8.85 -2.29
C ARG A 146 12.52 -8.05 -2.77
N GLY A 147 13.67 -8.29 -2.15
CA GLY A 147 14.93 -7.62 -2.51
C GLY A 147 15.20 -6.31 -1.76
N VAL A 148 14.48 -6.04 -0.67
CA VAL A 148 14.83 -4.94 0.25
C VAL A 148 15.78 -5.50 1.31
N GLU A 149 17.02 -5.02 1.34
CA GLU A 149 18.01 -5.40 2.37
C GLU A 149 17.44 -5.10 3.78
N GLY A 150 17.58 -6.05 4.71
CA GLY A 150 17.04 -5.92 6.08
C GLY A 150 15.68 -6.62 6.32
N PHE A 151 15.06 -7.22 5.30
CA PHE A 151 13.81 -7.97 5.42
C PHE A 151 13.98 -9.44 4.97
N GLU A 152 14.69 -10.24 5.75
CA GLU A 152 14.76 -11.72 5.59
C GLU A 152 13.57 -12.43 6.26
#